data_AF-A0A1M6LPH2-F1
#
_entry.id   AF-A0A1M6LPH2-F1
#
_cell.length_a   1.000
_cell.length_b   1.000
_cell.length_c   1.000
_cell.angle_alpha   90.00
_cell.angle_beta   90.00
_cell.angle_gamma   90.00
#
_symmetry.space_group_name_H-M   'P 1'
#
loop_
_entity.id
_entity.type
_entity.pdbx_description
1 polymer ?
#
loop_
_entity_poly.entity_id
_entity_poly.type
_entity_poly.pdbx_seq_one_letter_code
_entity_poly.pdbx_strand_id
1 'polypeptide(L)'
;MEDIISYLAEYFIPKLLEMRLEYYKNPTSLADFAIATKEETDKLGREILQASIVEMDRLIKELPARKRKWVVEHKADGRQLLTTLGRISFSRVLYKSKTEVDEAGKPVCSYLLDNLMGLSSNQEMTEDVMANIYQEAVQTSYRKAGEEATSIEGVSKQTVKNQLHKLKFPKSFQIPEVKKVVDYLYIDADEDHYHLQFKEKRGDLETNEYGRKLNGGITKLAYVFEDIEPEAPKSNRNKLVGTHYFSRGYEQNSKEFWAEVFEYVEATYDTTQIKKIYINADGGAWIKSGYRGLADVTFVLDEFHLSKYVLKMTGHMKDSQDDAITEIYDCIRSKKKADFLEVVEKLKGCTDSEKIQAKIEKASQYISSNWMAAKYRLRKSESVKACSAEGHVYHVLSSRMSTQAMGWSNLGAGKMAHLREYYYNNGDMLELAKFQKEEMQTAAGAEEVVLSASAILASEKGNRNKMMMEYGKYSERIHSTLSLQNSKQLMFYLNGKI
;
A
#
# COMPACT_ATOMS: atom_id res chain seq x y z
N MET A 1 21.06 -29.30 -9.04
CA MET A 1 20.11 -30.21 -8.37
C MET A 1 20.75 -31.36 -7.56
N GLU A 2 21.84 -32.02 -7.99
CA GLU A 2 22.49 -33.09 -7.18
C GLU A 2 22.81 -32.65 -5.75
N ASP A 3 23.33 -31.44 -5.56
CA ASP A 3 23.66 -30.89 -4.24
C ASP A 3 22.43 -30.70 -3.34
N ILE A 4 21.26 -30.37 -3.91
CA ILE A 4 20.00 -30.23 -3.14
C ILE A 4 19.49 -31.60 -2.70
N ILE A 5 19.57 -32.61 -3.58
CA ILE A 5 19.12 -33.97 -3.28
C ILE A 5 19.98 -34.56 -2.15
N SER A 6 21.29 -34.37 -2.23
CA SER A 6 22.22 -34.74 -1.17
C SER A 6 21.92 -33.98 0.12
N TYR A 7 21.71 -32.65 0.07
CA TYR A 7 21.33 -31.86 1.24
C TYR A 7 20.02 -32.36 1.89
N LEU A 8 19.01 -32.67 1.09
CA LEU A 8 17.74 -33.20 1.57
C LEU A 8 17.91 -34.55 2.28
N ALA A 9 18.64 -35.47 1.66
CA ALA A 9 18.82 -36.83 2.17
C ALA A 9 19.77 -36.91 3.37
N GLU A 10 20.87 -36.17 3.33
CA GLU A 10 21.97 -36.29 4.29
C GLU A 10 21.82 -35.33 5.48
N TYR A 11 21.11 -34.21 5.32
CA TYR A 11 20.97 -33.19 6.36
C TYR A 11 19.52 -32.95 6.78
N PHE A 12 18.65 -32.53 5.85
CA PHE A 12 17.32 -32.05 6.19
C PHE A 12 16.42 -33.15 6.79
N ILE A 13 16.33 -34.32 6.12
CA ILE A 13 15.53 -35.44 6.62
C ILE A 13 16.03 -35.94 7.98
N PRO A 14 17.34 -36.24 8.18
CA PRO A 14 17.86 -36.59 9.50
C PRO A 14 17.53 -35.56 10.57
N LYS A 15 17.68 -34.27 10.27
CA LYS A 15 17.39 -33.18 11.21
C LYS A 15 15.91 -33.15 11.64
N LEU A 16 14.98 -33.31 10.70
CA LEU A 16 13.55 -33.41 11.00
C LEU A 16 13.24 -34.63 11.89
N LEU A 17 13.91 -35.77 11.65
CA LEU A 17 13.73 -36.96 12.48
C LEU A 17 14.22 -36.73 13.91
N GLU A 18 15.36 -36.06 14.10
CA GLU A 18 15.87 -35.66 15.42
C GLU A 18 14.89 -34.76 16.15
N MET A 19 14.39 -33.72 15.49
CA MET A 19 13.43 -32.76 16.08
C MET A 19 12.13 -33.45 16.49
N ARG A 20 11.64 -34.39 15.67
CA ARG A 20 10.47 -35.21 16.01
C ARG A 20 10.72 -36.09 17.23
N LEU A 21 11.89 -36.73 17.32
CA LEU A 21 12.26 -37.53 18.48
C LEU A 21 12.34 -36.67 19.75
N GLU A 22 12.88 -35.46 19.66
CA GLU A 22 12.94 -34.53 20.78
C GLU A 22 11.55 -34.11 21.25
N TYR A 23 10.64 -33.79 20.32
CA TYR A 23 9.24 -33.54 20.64
C TYR A 23 8.56 -34.74 21.33
N TYR A 24 8.83 -35.97 20.89
CA TYR A 24 8.26 -37.16 21.52
C TYR A 24 8.77 -37.40 22.96
N LYS A 25 9.96 -36.89 23.31
CA LYS A 25 10.43 -36.91 24.71
C LYS A 25 9.66 -35.92 25.59
N ASN A 26 9.14 -34.84 25.03
CA ASN A 26 8.29 -33.88 25.72
C ASN A 26 7.08 -33.44 24.87
N PRO A 27 6.00 -34.24 24.77
CA PRO A 27 4.89 -33.96 23.87
C PRO A 27 4.10 -32.67 24.15
N THR A 28 4.37 -32.00 25.28
CA THR A 28 3.77 -30.72 25.63
C THR A 28 4.45 -29.52 24.93
N SER A 29 5.65 -29.69 24.36
CA SER A 29 6.41 -28.63 23.68
C SER A 29 6.11 -28.53 22.18
N LEU A 30 4.83 -28.55 21.80
CA LEU A 30 4.41 -28.46 20.39
C LEU A 30 4.85 -27.13 19.74
N ALA A 31 4.83 -26.04 20.50
CA ALA A 31 5.27 -24.72 20.01
C ALA A 31 6.76 -24.72 19.61
N ASP A 32 7.62 -25.31 20.43
CA ASP A 32 9.06 -25.41 20.13
C ASP A 32 9.32 -26.27 18.89
N PHE A 33 8.56 -27.37 18.74
CA PHE A 33 8.64 -28.21 17.55
C PHE A 33 8.19 -27.46 16.29
N ALA A 34 7.13 -26.64 16.37
CA ALA A 34 6.65 -25.83 15.26
C ALA A 34 7.67 -24.75 14.84
N ILE A 35 8.26 -24.04 15.80
CA ILE A 35 9.28 -23.01 15.55
C ILE A 35 10.50 -23.64 14.87
N ALA A 36 11.05 -24.71 15.45
CA ALA A 36 12.22 -25.37 14.89
C ALA A 36 11.93 -25.95 13.49
N THR A 37 10.72 -26.49 13.26
CA THR A 37 10.30 -26.97 11.93
C THR A 37 10.29 -25.84 10.92
N LYS A 38 9.73 -24.68 11.28
CA LYS A 38 9.74 -23.50 10.42
C LYS A 38 11.17 -23.08 10.06
N GLU A 39 12.07 -22.97 11.04
CA GLU A 39 13.46 -22.55 10.82
C GLU A 39 14.19 -23.45 9.81
N GLU A 40 14.05 -24.78 9.95
CA GLU A 40 14.67 -25.73 9.01
C GLU A 40 14.00 -25.68 7.63
N THR A 41 12.67 -25.51 7.55
CA THR A 41 11.99 -25.37 6.25
C THR A 41 12.37 -24.09 5.51
N ASP A 42 12.52 -22.98 6.23
CA ASP A 42 12.97 -21.71 5.64
C ASP A 42 14.41 -21.85 5.14
N LYS A 43 15.27 -22.56 5.88
CA LYS A 43 16.64 -22.88 5.48
C LYS A 43 16.67 -23.71 4.21
N LEU A 44 15.89 -24.79 4.14
CA LEU A 44 15.76 -25.59 2.93
C LEU A 44 15.30 -24.72 1.74
N GLY A 45 14.32 -23.84 1.96
CA GLY A 45 13.85 -22.90 0.93
C GLY A 45 14.98 -22.01 0.38
N ARG A 46 15.84 -21.46 1.25
CA ARG A 46 17.02 -20.68 0.82
C ARG A 46 18.00 -21.50 -0.01
N GLU A 47 18.32 -22.71 0.43
CA GLU A 47 19.23 -23.61 -0.31
C GLU A 47 18.68 -23.95 -1.70
N ILE A 48 17.37 -24.21 -1.81
CA ILE A 48 16.70 -24.47 -3.09
C ILE A 48 16.82 -23.24 -4.02
N LEU A 49 16.55 -22.04 -3.52
CA LEU A 49 16.67 -20.80 -4.31
C LEU A 49 18.11 -20.59 -4.79
N GLN A 50 19.09 -20.70 -3.89
CA GLN A 50 20.51 -20.53 -4.21
C GLN A 50 20.97 -21.51 -5.28
N ALA A 51 20.71 -22.81 -5.07
CA ALA A 51 21.12 -23.84 -6.00
C ALA A 51 20.43 -23.70 -7.37
N SER A 52 19.16 -23.28 -7.40
CA SER A 52 18.44 -23.03 -8.66
C SER A 52 19.05 -21.86 -9.46
N ILE A 53 19.44 -20.78 -8.78
CA ILE A 53 20.09 -19.61 -9.42
C ILE A 53 21.48 -19.97 -9.95
N VAL A 54 22.27 -20.72 -9.16
CA VAL A 54 23.60 -21.20 -9.59
C VAL A 54 23.49 -22.15 -10.78
N GLU A 55 22.48 -23.02 -10.79
CA GLU A 55 22.20 -23.90 -11.91
C GLU A 55 21.80 -23.09 -13.16
N MET A 56 20.99 -22.06 -13.01
CA MET A 56 20.63 -21.15 -14.10
C MET A 56 21.86 -20.47 -14.71
N ASP A 57 22.79 -19.96 -13.91
CA ASP A 57 24.04 -19.37 -14.42
C ASP A 57 24.90 -20.40 -15.16
N ARG A 58 24.97 -21.64 -14.66
CA ARG A 58 25.64 -22.74 -15.35
C ARG A 58 24.99 -23.04 -16.70
N LEU A 59 23.66 -23.02 -16.78
CA LEU A 59 22.94 -23.20 -18.05
C LEU A 59 23.28 -22.07 -19.03
N ILE A 60 23.23 -20.81 -18.59
CA ILE A 60 23.63 -19.63 -19.40
C ILE A 60 25.05 -19.79 -19.92
N LYS A 61 25.97 -20.29 -19.07
CA LYS A 61 27.34 -20.57 -19.46
C LYS A 61 27.39 -21.65 -20.54
N GLU A 62 26.60 -22.71 -20.50
CA GLU A 62 26.69 -23.73 -21.54
C GLU A 62 25.98 -23.39 -22.86
N LEU A 63 25.09 -22.39 -22.88
CA LEU A 63 24.33 -22.01 -24.07
C LEU A 63 25.23 -21.65 -25.27
N PRO A 64 25.05 -22.31 -26.44
CA PRO A 64 25.78 -21.99 -27.67
C PRO A 64 25.56 -20.55 -28.14
N ALA A 65 24.32 -20.04 -28.02
CA ALA A 65 23.98 -18.66 -28.36
C ALA A 65 24.80 -17.65 -27.55
N ARG A 66 24.93 -17.91 -26.24
CA ARG A 66 25.79 -17.14 -25.34
C ARG A 66 27.25 -17.18 -25.80
N LYS A 67 27.81 -18.37 -26.03
CA LYS A 67 29.23 -18.57 -26.46
C LYS A 67 29.57 -17.87 -27.78
N ARG A 68 28.59 -17.69 -28.69
CA ARG A 68 28.79 -16.93 -29.94
C ARG A 68 29.04 -15.45 -29.69
N LYS A 69 28.24 -14.81 -28.84
CA LYS A 69 28.26 -13.35 -28.63
C LYS A 69 29.13 -12.86 -27.46
N TRP A 70 29.37 -13.72 -26.46
CA TRP A 70 29.98 -13.31 -25.19
C TRP A 70 31.18 -14.16 -24.80
N VAL A 71 32.21 -13.53 -24.21
CA VAL A 71 33.37 -14.17 -23.59
C VAL A 71 33.23 -14.09 -22.06
N VAL A 72 33.75 -15.09 -21.35
CA VAL A 72 33.80 -15.07 -19.88
C VAL A 72 34.97 -14.20 -19.44
N GLU A 73 34.69 -13.11 -18.72
CA GLU A 73 35.70 -12.23 -18.15
C GLU A 73 36.04 -12.66 -16.72
N HIS A 74 35.02 -12.75 -15.85
CA HIS A 74 35.15 -13.23 -14.47
C HIS A 74 34.20 -14.39 -14.20
N LYS A 75 34.69 -15.38 -13.44
CA LYS A 75 34.01 -16.67 -13.29
C LYS A 75 33.07 -16.77 -12.07
N ALA A 76 33.24 -15.93 -11.06
CA ALA A 76 32.58 -16.13 -9.77
C ALA A 76 32.50 -14.83 -8.96
N ASP A 77 31.81 -13.83 -9.48
CA ASP A 77 31.57 -12.60 -8.73
C ASP A 77 30.42 -12.82 -7.75
N GLY A 78 30.63 -12.48 -6.48
CA GLY A 78 29.63 -12.69 -5.42
C GLY A 78 28.46 -11.71 -5.53
N ARG A 79 27.25 -12.22 -5.30
CA ARG A 79 26.03 -11.42 -5.12
C ARG A 79 25.24 -11.93 -3.93
N GLN A 80 24.62 -11.00 -3.20
CA GLN A 80 23.64 -11.29 -2.17
C GLN A 80 22.30 -10.65 -2.53
N LEU A 81 21.21 -11.31 -2.15
CA LEU A 81 19.86 -10.82 -2.37
C LEU A 81 18.99 -11.22 -1.17
N LEU A 82 18.24 -10.26 -0.64
CA LEU A 82 17.32 -10.49 0.47
C LEU A 82 15.96 -10.93 -0.07
N THR A 83 15.46 -12.08 0.42
CA THR A 83 14.12 -12.63 0.14
C THR A 83 13.33 -12.77 1.44
N THR A 84 12.02 -13.06 1.36
CA THR A 84 11.21 -13.34 2.56
C THR A 84 11.68 -14.58 3.34
N LEU A 85 12.33 -15.53 2.68
CA LEU A 85 13.00 -16.68 3.29
C LEU A 85 14.34 -16.32 3.94
N GLY A 86 14.81 -15.07 3.81
CA GLY A 86 16.11 -14.57 4.26
C GLY A 86 17.09 -14.35 3.11
N ARG A 87 18.30 -13.90 3.43
CA ARG A 87 19.35 -13.59 2.46
C ARG A 87 19.94 -14.84 1.82
N ILE A 88 19.95 -14.80 0.50
CA ILE A 88 20.64 -15.77 -0.34
C ILE A 88 21.94 -15.17 -0.86
N SER A 89 22.98 -16.01 -0.96
CA SER A 89 24.28 -15.66 -1.54
C SER A 89 24.60 -16.59 -2.71
N PHE A 90 25.00 -16.05 -3.85
CA PHE A 90 25.36 -16.84 -5.02
C PHE A 90 26.49 -16.17 -5.81
N SER A 91 27.19 -16.95 -6.63
CA SER A 91 28.17 -16.44 -7.59
C SER A 91 27.53 -16.29 -8.96
N ARG A 92 27.97 -15.28 -9.71
CA ARG A 92 27.55 -15.00 -11.09
C ARG A 92 28.76 -14.77 -11.98
N VAL A 93 28.64 -15.10 -13.26
CA VAL A 93 29.69 -14.89 -14.26
C VAL A 93 29.53 -13.50 -14.89
N LEU A 94 30.64 -12.74 -14.97
CA LEU A 94 30.73 -11.52 -15.76
C LEU A 94 31.11 -11.86 -17.19
N TYR A 95 30.32 -11.37 -18.14
CA TYR A 95 30.54 -11.58 -19.56
C TYR A 95 30.96 -10.29 -20.26
N LYS A 96 31.81 -10.43 -21.26
CA LYS A 96 32.26 -9.34 -22.13
C LYS A 96 31.77 -9.59 -23.57
N SER A 97 31.11 -8.60 -24.16
CA SER A 97 30.57 -8.70 -25.51
C SER A 97 31.73 -8.77 -26.52
N LYS A 98 31.56 -9.58 -27.56
CA LYS A 98 32.55 -9.67 -28.66
C LYS A 98 32.36 -8.60 -29.71
N THR A 99 31.18 -8.01 -29.79
CA THR A 99 30.76 -7.12 -30.89
C THR A 99 30.27 -5.77 -30.40
N GLU A 100 29.65 -5.70 -29.22
CA GLU A 100 29.09 -4.44 -28.70
C GLU A 100 30.14 -3.70 -27.88
N VAL A 101 30.20 -2.39 -28.10
CA VAL A 101 31.05 -1.45 -27.36
C VAL A 101 30.17 -0.35 -26.76
N ASP A 102 30.59 0.19 -25.61
CA ASP A 102 29.96 1.33 -24.97
C ASP A 102 30.29 2.65 -25.71
N GLU A 103 29.71 3.75 -25.23
CA GLU A 103 29.94 5.10 -25.78
C GLU A 103 31.42 5.53 -25.75
N ALA A 104 32.24 4.92 -24.89
CA ALA A 104 33.67 5.15 -24.78
C ALA A 104 34.51 4.20 -25.66
N GLY A 105 33.87 3.38 -26.49
CA GLY A 105 34.52 2.41 -27.37
C GLY A 105 35.07 1.17 -26.66
N LYS A 106 34.71 0.92 -25.40
CA LYS A 106 35.12 -0.27 -24.65
C LYS A 106 34.07 -1.39 -24.80
N PRO A 107 34.48 -2.67 -24.81
CA PRO A 107 33.51 -3.76 -24.93
C PRO A 107 32.50 -3.77 -23.79
N VAL A 108 31.22 -3.94 -24.11
CA VAL A 108 30.14 -3.99 -23.12
C VAL A 108 30.34 -5.19 -22.20
N CYS A 109 30.27 -4.96 -20.88
CA CYS A 109 30.33 -6.00 -19.87
C CYS A 109 28.96 -6.16 -19.20
N SER A 110 28.51 -7.41 -19.00
CA SER A 110 27.18 -7.68 -18.46
C SER A 110 27.11 -8.97 -17.66
N TYR A 111 26.28 -8.95 -16.60
CA TYR A 111 25.90 -10.12 -15.84
C TYR A 111 24.62 -10.70 -16.43
N LEU A 112 24.76 -11.65 -17.36
CA LEU A 112 23.61 -12.21 -18.10
C LEU A 112 22.57 -12.88 -17.20
N LEU A 113 23.01 -13.47 -16.08
CA LEU A 113 22.12 -14.03 -15.06
C LEU A 113 21.19 -12.96 -14.46
N ASP A 114 21.73 -11.80 -14.14
CA ASP A 114 20.95 -10.72 -13.52
C ASP A 114 19.93 -10.14 -14.49
N ASN A 115 20.34 -9.91 -15.74
CA ASN A 115 19.45 -9.41 -16.78
C ASN A 115 18.28 -10.36 -16.99
N LEU A 116 18.55 -11.66 -17.00
CA LEU A 116 17.52 -12.70 -17.14
C LEU A 116 16.55 -12.71 -15.95
N MET A 117 17.04 -12.53 -14.72
CA MET A 117 16.20 -12.38 -13.51
C MET A 117 15.59 -10.97 -13.39
N GLY A 118 15.89 -10.08 -14.34
CA GLY A 118 15.48 -8.68 -14.34
C GLY A 118 16.08 -7.84 -13.20
N LEU A 119 17.14 -8.29 -12.54
CA LEU A 119 17.73 -7.60 -11.40
C LEU A 119 18.54 -6.39 -11.83
N SER A 120 18.30 -5.24 -11.20
CA SER A 120 19.19 -4.09 -11.38
C SER A 120 20.53 -4.29 -10.66
N SER A 121 21.55 -3.52 -11.04
CA SER A 121 22.92 -3.63 -10.51
C SER A 121 23.00 -3.45 -8.99
N ASN A 122 22.18 -2.55 -8.44
CA ASN A 122 22.14 -2.18 -7.02
C ASN A 122 20.93 -2.75 -6.28
N GLN A 123 20.21 -3.71 -6.86
CA GLN A 123 19.08 -4.35 -6.19
C GLN A 123 19.57 -5.30 -5.11
N GLU A 124 19.22 -4.98 -3.86
CA GLU A 124 19.59 -5.75 -2.66
C GLU A 124 18.45 -6.65 -2.13
N MET A 125 17.21 -6.43 -2.59
CA MET A 125 16.02 -7.15 -2.12
C MET A 125 15.09 -7.51 -3.28
N THR A 126 14.36 -8.61 -3.15
CA THR A 126 13.30 -9.03 -4.07
C THR A 126 11.98 -8.36 -3.75
N GLU A 127 11.04 -8.47 -4.69
CA GLU A 127 9.75 -7.77 -4.69
C GLU A 127 8.84 -8.25 -3.55
N ASP A 128 8.96 -9.50 -3.11
CA ASP A 128 8.28 -10.07 -1.94
C ASP A 128 8.68 -9.35 -0.64
N VAL A 129 9.96 -9.04 -0.45
CA VAL A 129 10.44 -8.27 0.72
C VAL A 129 9.93 -6.84 0.66
N MET A 130 9.96 -6.21 -0.52
CA MET A 130 9.40 -4.87 -0.72
C MET A 130 7.91 -4.84 -0.40
N ALA A 131 7.15 -5.85 -0.83
CA ALA A 131 5.72 -5.99 -0.54
C ALA A 131 5.45 -6.08 0.96
N ASN A 132 6.20 -6.90 1.71
CA ASN A 132 6.11 -6.97 3.16
C ASN A 132 6.40 -5.62 3.84
N ILE A 133 7.44 -4.91 3.38
CA ILE A 133 7.75 -3.57 3.88
C ILE A 133 6.58 -2.62 3.67
N TYR A 134 5.95 -2.62 2.49
CA TYR A 134 4.81 -1.75 2.20
C TYR A 134 3.58 -2.12 3.03
N GLN A 135 3.29 -3.42 3.12
CA GLN A 135 2.19 -3.98 3.90
C GLN A 135 2.27 -3.62 5.38
N GLU A 136 3.48 -3.60 5.95
CA GLU A 136 3.68 -3.22 7.34
C GLU A 136 3.76 -1.69 7.50
N ALA A 137 4.46 -0.99 6.61
CA ALA A 137 4.67 0.46 6.73
C ALA A 137 3.38 1.28 6.59
N VAL A 138 2.40 0.77 5.83
CA VAL A 138 1.08 1.39 5.67
C VAL A 138 0.29 1.39 6.98
N GLN A 139 0.62 0.52 7.94
CA GLN A 139 -0.06 0.40 9.23
C GLN A 139 0.79 0.88 10.40
N THR A 140 2.12 0.72 10.33
CA THR A 140 3.02 0.96 11.46
C THR A 140 4.26 1.79 11.09
N SER A 141 5.18 1.96 12.05
CA SER A 141 6.39 2.77 11.87
C SER A 141 7.38 2.17 10.87
N TYR A 142 8.21 3.00 10.24
CA TYR A 142 9.28 2.54 9.34
C TYR A 142 10.29 1.59 10.00
N ARG A 143 10.45 1.67 11.33
CA ARG A 143 11.29 0.73 12.06
C ARG A 143 10.66 -0.66 12.11
N LYS A 144 9.39 -0.74 12.54
CA LYS A 144 8.63 -2.00 12.57
C LYS A 144 8.53 -2.63 11.18
N ALA A 145 8.21 -1.85 10.16
CA ALA A 145 8.24 -2.32 8.77
C ALA A 145 9.59 -2.85 8.31
N GLY A 146 10.68 -2.34 8.89
CA GLY A 146 12.02 -2.86 8.64
C GLY A 146 12.28 -4.17 9.39
N GLU A 147 11.87 -4.25 10.65
CA GLU A 147 11.98 -5.44 11.51
C GLU A 147 11.18 -6.63 10.95
N GLU A 148 9.97 -6.37 10.43
CA GLU A 148 9.05 -7.39 9.88
C GLU A 148 9.23 -7.64 8.38
N ALA A 149 10.26 -7.06 7.74
CA ALA A 149 10.47 -7.20 6.30
C ALA A 149 10.72 -8.66 5.89
N THR A 150 11.40 -9.44 6.73
CA THR A 150 11.63 -10.88 6.54
C THR A 150 11.50 -11.62 7.86
N SER A 151 11.43 -12.96 7.81
CA SER A 151 11.31 -13.79 9.02
C SER A 151 12.58 -13.88 9.88
N ILE A 152 13.76 -13.48 9.35
CA ILE A 152 15.05 -13.77 9.99
C ILE A 152 15.89 -12.52 10.19
N GLU A 153 15.91 -11.63 9.19
CA GLU A 153 16.69 -10.39 9.24
C GLU A 153 15.84 -9.18 8.87
N GLY A 154 15.97 -8.11 9.64
CA GLY A 154 15.31 -6.85 9.35
C GLY A 154 16.12 -5.97 8.40
N VAL A 155 15.45 -4.99 7.79
CA VAL A 155 16.10 -3.86 7.12
C VAL A 155 16.04 -2.61 7.99
N SER A 156 16.93 -1.65 7.75
CA SER A 156 16.93 -0.41 8.54
C SER A 156 15.68 0.44 8.25
N LYS A 157 15.23 1.21 9.24
CA LYS A 157 14.19 2.24 9.05
C LYS A 157 14.51 3.23 7.93
N GLN A 158 15.81 3.47 7.67
CA GLN A 158 16.26 4.37 6.62
C GLN A 158 16.09 3.73 5.24
N THR A 159 16.29 2.41 5.13
CA THR A 159 16.00 1.63 3.94
C THR A 159 14.51 1.70 3.60
N VAL A 160 13.63 1.47 4.58
CA VAL A 160 12.17 1.59 4.42
C VAL A 160 11.78 3.00 3.95
N LYS A 161 12.30 4.04 4.63
CA LYS A 161 12.07 5.43 4.23
C LYS A 161 12.49 5.68 2.77
N ASN A 162 13.68 5.23 2.38
CA ASN A 162 14.20 5.45 1.04
C ASN A 162 13.35 4.74 -0.03
N GLN A 163 12.85 3.54 0.27
CA GLN A 163 11.93 2.82 -0.61
C GLN A 163 10.62 3.59 -0.78
N LEU A 164 9.97 3.98 0.32
CA LEU A 164 8.71 4.72 0.27
C LEU A 164 8.83 6.07 -0.43
N HIS A 165 9.93 6.79 -0.22
CA HIS A 165 10.16 8.09 -0.85
C HIS A 165 10.32 7.99 -2.38
N LYS A 166 10.72 6.82 -2.89
CA LYS A 166 10.87 6.54 -4.33
C LYS A 166 9.64 5.89 -4.93
N LEU A 167 8.64 5.53 -4.12
CA LEU A 167 7.44 4.86 -4.61
C LEU A 167 6.76 5.67 -5.71
N LYS A 168 6.43 4.96 -6.76
CA LYS A 168 5.54 5.39 -7.82
C LYS A 168 4.35 4.45 -7.83
N PHE A 169 3.22 4.91 -8.32
CA PHE A 169 1.98 4.17 -8.24
C PHE A 169 1.44 3.99 -9.65
N PRO A 170 0.85 2.81 -9.96
CA PRO A 170 0.05 2.68 -11.17
C PRO A 170 -1.14 3.66 -11.11
N LYS A 171 -1.86 3.82 -12.22
CA LYS A 171 -3.14 4.56 -12.18
C LYS A 171 -4.02 3.98 -11.07
N SER A 172 -4.66 4.87 -10.31
CA SER A 172 -5.39 4.57 -9.08
C SER A 172 -6.60 3.65 -9.28
N PHE A 173 -7.06 3.49 -10.51
CA PHE A 173 -8.20 2.63 -10.86
C PHE A 173 -8.02 1.95 -12.22
N GLN A 174 -8.67 0.79 -12.37
CA GLN A 174 -8.84 0.10 -13.64
C GLN A 174 -10.13 0.57 -14.30
N ILE A 175 -10.12 0.73 -15.63
CA ILE A 175 -11.30 1.08 -16.40
C ILE A 175 -12.14 -0.20 -16.53
N PRO A 176 -13.38 -0.25 -15.99
CA PRO A 176 -14.22 -1.42 -16.13
C PRO A 176 -14.65 -1.60 -17.59
N GLU A 177 -14.79 -2.86 -18.05
CA GLU A 177 -15.29 -3.16 -19.40
C GLU A 177 -16.71 -2.62 -19.62
N VAL A 178 -17.54 -2.68 -18.58
CA VAL A 178 -18.90 -2.16 -18.57
C VAL A 178 -19.02 -1.12 -17.47
N LYS A 179 -19.42 0.10 -17.85
CA LYS A 179 -19.68 1.18 -16.90
C LYS A 179 -20.87 0.84 -16.00
N LYS A 180 -20.74 1.21 -14.72
CA LYS A 180 -21.81 1.08 -13.74
C LYS A 180 -22.89 2.13 -13.99
N VAL A 181 -24.13 1.77 -13.72
CA VAL A 181 -25.28 2.69 -13.82
C VAL A 181 -25.83 2.92 -12.42
N VAL A 182 -25.85 4.18 -11.98
CA VAL A 182 -26.38 4.61 -10.68
C VAL A 182 -27.19 5.88 -10.85
N ASP A 183 -28.26 6.02 -10.06
CA ASP A 183 -29.07 7.24 -10.04
C ASP A 183 -28.36 8.39 -9.31
N TYR A 184 -27.65 8.06 -8.22
CA TYR A 184 -26.99 9.00 -7.34
C TYR A 184 -25.57 8.52 -7.06
N LEU A 185 -24.65 9.48 -6.95
CA LEU A 185 -23.29 9.22 -6.52
C LEU A 185 -22.91 10.19 -5.41
N TYR A 186 -22.11 9.72 -4.47
CA TYR A 186 -21.72 10.49 -3.30
C TYR A 186 -20.21 10.59 -3.23
N ILE A 187 -19.73 11.77 -2.85
CA ILE A 187 -18.32 12.03 -2.59
C ILE A 187 -18.21 12.72 -1.24
N ASP A 188 -17.55 12.07 -0.30
CA ASP A 188 -17.21 12.72 0.97
C ASP A 188 -15.77 13.20 0.89
N ALA A 189 -15.50 14.41 1.35
CA ALA A 189 -14.18 15.03 1.28
C ALA A 189 -13.83 15.81 2.55
N ASP A 190 -12.60 15.64 3.03
CA ASP A 190 -12.07 16.27 4.25
C ASP A 190 -10.53 16.12 4.27
N GLU A 191 -9.84 16.56 5.33
CA GLU A 191 -8.39 16.49 5.44
C GLU A 191 -7.86 16.02 6.80
N ASP A 192 -6.72 15.34 6.77
CA ASP A 192 -5.90 15.11 7.98
C ASP A 192 -4.86 16.23 8.12
N HIS A 193 -4.60 16.60 9.37
CA HIS A 193 -3.58 17.58 9.74
C HIS A 193 -2.44 16.90 10.48
N TYR A 194 -1.21 17.09 10.00
CA TYR A 194 -0.01 16.48 10.59
C TYR A 194 1.12 17.49 10.79
N HIS A 195 2.15 17.08 11.52
CA HIS A 195 3.31 17.92 11.82
C HIS A 195 4.48 17.65 10.88
N LEU A 196 4.98 18.69 10.25
CA LEU A 196 6.20 18.69 9.45
C LEU A 196 7.45 18.78 10.34
N GLN A 197 8.51 18.09 9.94
CA GLN A 197 9.85 18.22 10.52
C GLN A 197 10.56 19.49 10.02
N PHE A 198 10.27 19.88 8.79
CA PHE A 198 10.77 21.03 8.05
C PHE A 198 9.85 21.29 6.86
N LYS A 199 9.85 22.51 6.31
CA LYS A 199 9.08 22.83 5.09
C LYS A 199 9.84 22.36 3.83
N GLU A 200 11.07 22.83 3.68
CA GLU A 200 11.98 22.55 2.58
C GLU A 200 13.30 21.95 3.10
N LYS A 201 13.90 22.57 4.12
CA LYS A 201 15.20 22.16 4.68
C LYS A 201 15.19 22.15 6.20
N ARG A 202 15.96 21.24 6.79
CA ARG A 202 16.04 21.09 8.24
C ARG A 202 16.38 22.43 8.92
N GLY A 203 15.50 22.86 9.82
CA GLY A 203 15.66 24.09 10.61
C GLY A 203 14.94 25.33 10.06
N ASP A 204 14.16 25.20 8.99
CA ASP A 204 13.43 26.31 8.35
C ASP A 204 12.02 26.59 8.91
N LEU A 205 11.66 25.95 10.02
CA LEU A 205 10.36 26.16 10.64
C LEU A 205 10.32 27.50 11.36
N GLU A 206 9.55 28.43 10.83
CA GLU A 206 9.20 29.69 11.48
C GLU A 206 8.39 29.45 12.76
N THR A 207 8.49 30.38 13.69
CA THR A 207 7.75 30.37 14.95
C THR A 207 6.84 31.60 14.99
N ASN A 208 5.57 31.41 15.35
CA ASN A 208 4.63 32.53 15.49
C ASN A 208 4.84 33.30 16.80
N GLU A 209 4.09 34.39 16.97
CA GLU A 209 4.11 35.27 18.16
C GLU A 209 3.84 34.53 19.49
N TYR A 210 3.23 33.34 19.45
CA TYR A 210 2.92 32.51 20.60
C TYR A 210 3.97 31.41 20.87
N GLY A 211 5.14 31.46 20.21
CA GLY A 211 6.20 30.47 20.39
C GLY A 211 5.90 29.11 19.74
N ARG A 212 4.89 29.01 18.86
CA ARG A 212 4.53 27.76 18.18
C ARG A 212 5.14 27.68 16.79
N LYS A 213 5.75 26.54 16.47
CA LYS A 213 6.28 26.26 15.14
C LYS A 213 5.16 26.20 14.10
N LEU A 214 5.35 26.86 12.97
CA LEU A 214 4.45 26.82 11.82
C LEU A 214 4.77 25.59 10.97
N ASN A 215 4.41 24.42 11.50
CA ASN A 215 4.74 23.12 10.91
C ASN A 215 3.51 22.29 10.52
N GLY A 216 2.34 22.92 10.32
CA GLY A 216 1.16 22.21 9.86
C GLY A 216 1.29 21.78 8.40
N GLY A 217 1.10 20.49 8.13
CA GLY A 217 0.86 19.93 6.80
C GLY A 217 -0.57 19.37 6.73
N ILE A 218 -1.11 19.31 5.51
CA ILE A 218 -2.43 18.74 5.24
C ILE A 218 -2.33 17.61 4.21
N THR A 219 -3.12 16.57 4.42
CA THR A 219 -3.37 15.52 3.41
C THR A 219 -4.85 15.54 3.10
N LYS A 220 -5.19 15.71 1.83
CA LYS A 220 -6.58 15.72 1.35
C LYS A 220 -7.06 14.28 1.22
N LEU A 221 -8.28 13.99 1.64
CA LEU A 221 -8.98 12.75 1.41
C LEU A 221 -10.30 13.04 0.70
N ALA A 222 -10.58 12.31 -0.37
CA ALA A 222 -11.92 12.21 -0.94
C ALA A 222 -12.22 10.75 -1.24
N TYR A 223 -13.48 10.35 -1.12
CA TYR A 223 -13.89 9.02 -1.53
C TYR A 223 -15.27 9.03 -2.16
N VAL A 224 -15.38 8.29 -3.26
CA VAL A 224 -16.60 8.10 -4.03
C VAL A 224 -17.32 6.86 -3.50
N PHE A 225 -18.63 6.91 -3.35
CA PHE A 225 -19.44 5.75 -2.97
C PHE A 225 -20.85 5.81 -3.56
N GLU A 226 -21.48 4.64 -3.66
CA GLU A 226 -22.76 4.43 -4.35
C GLU A 226 -23.95 4.52 -3.38
N ASP A 227 -23.85 3.89 -2.20
CA ASP A 227 -24.90 3.89 -1.18
C ASP A 227 -24.35 3.55 0.21
N ILE A 228 -25.23 3.55 1.21
CA ILE A 228 -24.98 3.15 2.59
C ILE A 228 -25.90 1.98 2.94
N GLU A 229 -25.32 0.85 3.31
CA GLU A 229 -26.08 -0.35 3.72
C GLU A 229 -25.64 -0.87 5.10
N PRO A 230 -26.52 -1.57 5.84
CA PRO A 230 -26.12 -2.27 7.06
C PRO A 230 -25.01 -3.30 6.77
N GLU A 231 -24.02 -3.42 7.66
CA GLU A 231 -22.94 -4.42 7.52
C GLU A 231 -23.50 -5.86 7.49
N ALA A 232 -24.62 -6.11 8.17
CA ALA A 232 -25.34 -7.36 8.22
C ALA A 232 -26.85 -7.10 8.48
N PRO A 233 -27.76 -8.07 8.22
CA PRO A 233 -29.22 -7.86 8.32
C PRO A 233 -29.76 -7.33 9.67
N LYS A 234 -28.98 -7.42 10.75
CA LYS A 234 -29.33 -6.90 12.09
C LYS A 234 -28.24 -6.02 12.69
N SER A 235 -27.33 -5.50 11.87
CA SER A 235 -26.23 -4.66 12.35
C SER A 235 -26.72 -3.24 12.63
N ASN A 236 -26.24 -2.66 13.73
CA ASN A 236 -26.35 -1.21 13.99
C ASN A 236 -25.22 -0.42 13.29
N ARG A 237 -24.30 -1.12 12.63
CA ARG A 237 -23.20 -0.53 11.87
C ARG A 237 -23.53 -0.56 10.38
N ASN A 238 -23.21 0.53 9.71
CA ASN A 238 -23.34 0.66 8.27
C ASN A 238 -21.97 0.60 7.60
N LYS A 239 -21.95 0.22 6.33
CA LYS A 239 -20.81 0.30 5.44
C LYS A 239 -21.21 1.05 4.17
N LEU A 240 -20.20 1.62 3.52
CA LEU A 240 -20.37 2.24 2.21
C LEU A 240 -20.30 1.17 1.12
N VAL A 241 -21.07 1.37 0.07
CA VAL A 241 -21.11 0.50 -1.12
C VAL A 241 -20.26 1.11 -2.23
N GLY A 242 -19.47 0.28 -2.91
CA GLY A 242 -18.71 0.71 -4.10
C GLY A 242 -17.66 1.79 -3.83
N THR A 243 -17.03 1.79 -2.66
CA THR A 243 -16.12 2.86 -2.24
C THR A 243 -14.81 2.87 -3.01
N HIS A 244 -14.36 4.06 -3.39
CA HIS A 244 -13.03 4.30 -3.95
C HIS A 244 -12.41 5.57 -3.37
N TYR A 245 -11.20 5.44 -2.83
CA TYR A 245 -10.49 6.49 -2.11
C TYR A 245 -9.49 7.23 -3.00
N PHE A 246 -9.28 8.51 -2.68
CA PHE A 246 -8.27 9.40 -3.25
C PHE A 246 -7.60 10.18 -2.11
N SER A 247 -6.28 10.18 -2.06
CA SER A 247 -5.49 10.75 -0.99
C SER A 247 -4.21 11.38 -1.50
N ARG A 248 -4.07 12.69 -1.37
CA ARG A 248 -2.93 13.44 -1.91
C ARG A 248 -2.45 14.49 -0.91
N GLY A 249 -1.12 14.55 -0.76
CA GLY A 249 -0.44 15.54 0.06
C GLY A 249 -0.16 16.84 -0.68
N TYR A 250 0.95 17.48 -0.33
CA TYR A 250 1.38 18.76 -0.91
C TYR A 250 1.77 18.71 -2.39
N GLU A 251 2.06 17.53 -2.95
CA GLU A 251 2.61 17.38 -4.31
C GLU A 251 1.60 17.73 -5.41
N GLN A 252 0.30 17.55 -5.14
CA GLN A 252 -0.75 17.72 -6.13
C GLN A 252 -1.66 18.89 -5.77
N ASN A 253 -1.85 19.81 -6.72
CA ASN A 253 -2.74 20.93 -6.51
C ASN A 253 -4.20 20.47 -6.47
N SER A 254 -5.09 21.31 -5.94
CA SER A 254 -6.49 20.94 -5.74
C SER A 254 -7.23 20.66 -7.05
N LYS A 255 -6.87 21.32 -8.15
CA LYS A 255 -7.54 21.09 -9.44
C LYS A 255 -7.22 19.72 -10.01
N GLU A 256 -5.94 19.33 -9.97
CA GLU A 256 -5.48 18.00 -10.37
C GLU A 256 -6.10 16.89 -9.52
N PHE A 257 -6.20 17.10 -8.20
CA PHE A 257 -6.88 16.16 -7.30
C PHE A 257 -8.33 15.91 -7.71
N TRP A 258 -9.09 16.98 -7.93
CA TRP A 258 -10.49 16.85 -8.35
C TRP A 258 -10.62 16.31 -9.78
N ALA A 259 -9.70 16.65 -10.69
CA ALA A 259 -9.66 16.07 -12.02
C ALA A 259 -9.47 14.55 -11.97
N GLU A 260 -8.60 14.05 -11.09
CA GLU A 260 -8.39 12.61 -10.89
C GLU A 260 -9.66 11.92 -10.33
N VAL A 261 -10.31 12.51 -9.33
CA VAL A 261 -11.58 12.01 -8.78
C VAL A 261 -12.64 11.91 -9.88
N PHE A 262 -12.75 12.92 -10.73
CA PHE A 262 -13.76 12.93 -11.80
C PHE A 262 -13.38 12.06 -13.00
N GLU A 263 -12.09 11.90 -13.32
CA GLU A 263 -11.60 10.91 -14.31
C GLU A 263 -12.04 9.50 -13.91
N TYR A 264 -11.96 9.17 -12.61
CA TYR A 264 -12.48 7.91 -12.09
C TYR A 264 -14.00 7.78 -12.26
N VAL A 265 -14.76 8.83 -11.94
CA VAL A 265 -16.22 8.82 -12.10
C VAL A 265 -16.60 8.60 -13.55
N GLU A 266 -15.99 9.34 -14.47
CA GLU A 266 -16.23 9.22 -15.91
C GLU A 266 -15.82 7.86 -16.47
N ALA A 267 -14.71 7.28 -15.99
CA ALA A 267 -14.25 5.97 -16.41
C ALA A 267 -15.14 4.83 -15.88
N THR A 268 -15.65 4.97 -14.66
CA THR A 268 -16.33 3.89 -13.92
C THR A 268 -17.84 3.87 -14.11
N TYR A 269 -18.46 5.04 -14.25
CA TYR A 269 -19.92 5.19 -14.27
C TYR A 269 -20.42 5.77 -15.59
N ASP A 270 -21.63 5.38 -15.98
CA ASP A 270 -22.37 6.03 -17.05
C ASP A 270 -22.93 7.37 -16.55
N THR A 271 -22.14 8.41 -16.74
CA THR A 271 -22.46 9.77 -16.29
C THR A 271 -23.71 10.36 -16.91
N THR A 272 -24.21 9.80 -18.03
CA THR A 272 -25.46 10.25 -18.66
C THR A 272 -26.71 9.84 -17.88
N GLN A 273 -26.60 8.80 -17.06
CA GLN A 273 -27.69 8.25 -16.26
C GLN A 273 -27.70 8.78 -14.81
N ILE A 274 -26.60 9.40 -14.38
CA ILE A 274 -26.48 9.96 -13.03
C ILE A 274 -27.38 11.20 -12.94
N LYS A 275 -28.40 11.13 -12.08
CA LYS A 275 -29.31 12.26 -11.82
C LYS A 275 -28.62 13.36 -11.02
N LYS A 276 -27.72 12.97 -10.11
CA LYS A 276 -27.04 13.91 -9.21
C LYS A 276 -25.80 13.34 -8.56
N ILE A 277 -24.77 14.18 -8.45
CA ILE A 277 -23.58 13.89 -7.63
C ILE A 277 -23.61 14.78 -6.39
N TYR A 278 -23.57 14.19 -5.20
CA TYR A 278 -23.52 14.91 -3.93
C TYR A 278 -22.09 14.95 -3.41
N ILE A 279 -21.61 16.14 -3.04
CA ILE A 279 -20.33 16.29 -2.36
C ILE A 279 -20.58 16.74 -0.92
N ASN A 280 -20.30 15.88 0.04
CA ASN A 280 -20.36 16.19 1.46
C ASN A 280 -18.98 16.61 1.95
N ALA A 281 -18.83 17.86 2.42
CA ALA A 281 -17.55 18.32 2.95
C ALA A 281 -17.70 19.53 3.89
N ASP A 282 -16.60 19.94 4.50
CA ASP A 282 -16.49 21.09 5.40
C ASP A 282 -16.52 22.47 4.68
N GLY A 283 -16.37 22.48 3.35
CA GLY A 283 -16.32 23.70 2.55
C GLY A 283 -14.97 24.43 2.56
N GLY A 284 -13.88 23.70 2.83
CA GLY A 284 -12.51 24.18 2.68
C GLY A 284 -12.24 24.74 1.27
N ALA A 285 -11.28 25.67 1.18
CA ALA A 285 -10.98 26.36 -0.08
C ALA A 285 -10.58 25.40 -1.20
N TRP A 286 -9.89 24.31 -0.87
CA TRP A 286 -9.45 23.30 -1.84
C TRP A 286 -10.63 22.50 -2.41
N ILE A 287 -11.65 22.18 -1.60
CA ILE A 287 -12.90 21.55 -2.05
C ILE A 287 -13.66 22.51 -2.98
N LYS A 288 -13.88 23.75 -2.53
CA LYS A 288 -14.59 24.80 -3.29
C LYS A 288 -13.98 25.11 -4.65
N SER A 289 -12.68 24.89 -4.81
CA SER A 289 -11.96 25.16 -6.05
C SER A 289 -12.18 24.11 -7.15
N GLY A 290 -12.53 22.86 -6.81
CA GLY A 290 -12.54 21.77 -7.80
C GLY A 290 -13.91 21.28 -8.26
N TYR A 291 -14.95 21.34 -7.42
CA TYR A 291 -16.26 20.77 -7.79
C TYR A 291 -17.09 21.60 -8.79
N ARG A 292 -16.57 22.73 -9.27
CA ARG A 292 -17.29 23.62 -10.21
C ARG A 292 -17.21 23.16 -11.69
N GLY A 293 -16.60 22.00 -11.96
CA GLY A 293 -16.27 21.53 -13.30
C GLY A 293 -17.27 20.57 -13.97
N LEU A 294 -18.24 20.01 -13.23
CA LEU A 294 -19.21 19.04 -13.77
C LEU A 294 -20.64 19.58 -13.77
N ALA A 295 -21.44 19.13 -14.73
CA ALA A 295 -22.89 19.30 -14.70
C ALA A 295 -23.48 18.50 -13.52
N ASP A 296 -24.45 19.10 -12.81
CA ASP A 296 -25.27 18.43 -11.78
C ASP A 296 -24.60 17.96 -10.48
N VAL A 297 -23.51 18.62 -10.07
CA VAL A 297 -22.94 18.48 -8.73
C VAL A 297 -23.67 19.35 -7.71
N THR A 298 -23.98 18.81 -6.53
CA THR A 298 -24.51 19.58 -5.40
C THR A 298 -23.65 19.42 -4.16
N PHE A 299 -23.12 20.56 -3.72
CA PHE A 299 -22.37 20.66 -2.48
C PHE A 299 -23.32 20.67 -1.27
N VAL A 300 -23.09 19.77 -0.33
CA VAL A 300 -23.82 19.62 0.92
C VAL A 300 -22.84 19.78 2.07
N LEU A 301 -23.20 20.60 3.06
CA LEU A 301 -22.33 20.81 4.20
C LEU A 301 -22.31 19.55 5.06
N ASP A 302 -21.11 19.15 5.49
CA ASP A 302 -20.95 18.10 6.49
C ASP A 302 -21.70 18.45 7.79
N GLU A 303 -22.38 17.46 8.36
CA GLU A 303 -23.24 17.65 9.54
C GLU A 303 -22.42 17.82 10.81
N PHE A 304 -21.28 17.15 10.93
CA PHE A 304 -20.40 17.29 12.07
C PHE A 304 -19.85 18.72 12.17
N HIS A 305 -19.37 19.27 11.05
CA HIS A 305 -18.89 20.65 10.97
C HIS A 305 -20.02 21.66 11.23
N LEU A 306 -21.20 21.46 10.62
CA LEU A 306 -22.36 22.31 10.90
C LEU A 306 -22.68 22.34 12.40
N SER A 307 -22.79 21.17 13.03
CA SER A 307 -23.06 21.02 14.46
C SER A 307 -21.98 21.68 15.32
N LYS A 308 -20.70 21.45 15.02
CA LYS A 308 -19.54 22.06 15.69
C LYS A 308 -19.61 23.58 15.72
N TYR A 309 -19.96 24.21 14.59
CA TYR A 309 -20.08 25.67 14.51
C TYR A 309 -21.34 26.19 15.20
N VAL A 310 -22.45 25.45 15.16
CA VAL A 310 -23.65 25.79 15.92
C VAL A 310 -23.39 25.72 17.43
N LEU A 311 -22.78 24.65 17.93
CA LEU A 311 -22.38 24.53 19.34
C LEU A 311 -21.41 25.63 19.78
N LYS A 312 -20.52 26.07 18.88
CA LYS A 312 -19.61 27.19 19.15
C LYS A 312 -20.35 28.52 19.30
N MET A 313 -21.48 28.70 18.62
CA MET A 313 -22.34 29.88 18.76
C MET A 313 -23.23 29.82 20.00
N THR A 314 -23.63 28.62 20.46
CA THR A 314 -24.62 28.47 21.53
C THR A 314 -24.04 28.07 22.87
N GLY A 315 -22.76 27.69 22.94
CA GLY A 315 -22.14 27.16 24.16
C GLY A 315 -22.15 28.08 25.39
N HIS A 316 -22.40 29.38 25.22
CA HIS A 316 -22.57 30.32 26.33
C HIS A 316 -23.99 30.40 26.89
N MET A 317 -24.97 29.81 26.21
CA MET A 317 -26.41 29.91 26.53
C MET A 317 -26.86 29.01 27.71
N LYS A 318 -25.97 28.14 28.21
CA LYS A 318 -26.22 27.23 29.34
C LYS A 318 -27.54 26.47 29.17
N ASP A 319 -28.50 26.63 30.08
CA ASP A 319 -29.78 25.91 30.10
C ASP A 319 -30.68 26.18 28.87
N SER A 320 -30.45 27.29 28.16
CA SER A 320 -31.18 27.65 26.92
C SER A 320 -30.46 27.24 25.64
N GLN A 321 -29.38 26.45 25.74
CA GLN A 321 -28.57 26.06 24.59
C GLN A 321 -29.35 25.25 23.55
N ASP A 322 -30.18 24.31 23.97
CA ASP A 322 -30.92 23.44 23.05
C ASP A 322 -32.01 24.21 22.27
N ASP A 323 -32.67 25.17 22.92
CA ASP A 323 -33.63 26.08 22.28
C ASP A 323 -32.93 26.93 21.21
N ALA A 324 -31.74 27.47 21.55
CA ALA A 324 -30.94 28.24 20.61
C ALA A 324 -30.46 27.40 19.41
N ILE A 325 -30.04 26.14 19.64
CA ILE A 325 -29.68 25.21 18.56
C ILE A 325 -30.88 24.97 17.64
N THR A 326 -32.05 24.73 18.21
CA THR A 326 -33.29 24.49 17.46
C THR A 326 -33.68 25.71 16.62
N GLU A 327 -33.66 26.92 17.19
CA GLU A 327 -33.95 28.16 16.46
C GLU A 327 -32.99 28.36 15.28
N ILE A 328 -31.69 28.10 15.47
CA ILE A 328 -30.68 28.22 14.42
C ILE A 328 -30.94 27.20 13.30
N TYR A 329 -31.18 25.93 13.63
CA TYR A 329 -31.44 24.90 12.62
C TYR A 329 -32.73 25.16 11.84
N ASP A 330 -33.80 25.60 12.50
CA ASP A 330 -35.04 25.99 11.84
C ASP A 330 -34.85 27.19 10.91
N CYS A 331 -34.05 28.15 11.34
CA CYS A 331 -33.70 29.31 10.53
C CYS A 331 -32.93 28.91 9.26
N ILE A 332 -31.89 28.08 9.39
CA ILE A 332 -31.11 27.59 8.24
C ILE A 332 -31.99 26.77 7.28
N ARG A 333 -32.82 25.88 7.83
CA ARG A 333 -33.69 24.98 7.06
C ARG A 333 -34.74 25.71 6.23
N SER A 334 -35.40 26.71 6.82
CA SER A 334 -36.65 27.25 6.29
C SER A 334 -36.61 28.75 5.95
N LYS A 335 -35.73 29.53 6.58
CA LYS A 335 -35.70 31.00 6.45
C LYS A 335 -34.63 31.52 5.47
N LYS A 336 -34.46 32.84 5.38
CA LYS A 336 -33.43 33.51 4.58
C LYS A 336 -32.19 33.75 5.43
N LYS A 337 -31.06 33.99 4.77
CA LYS A 337 -29.78 34.28 5.43
C LYS A 337 -29.85 35.51 6.36
N ALA A 338 -30.68 36.51 6.02
CA ALA A 338 -30.88 37.69 6.86
C ALA A 338 -31.49 37.32 8.23
N ASP A 339 -32.52 36.45 8.24
CA ASP A 339 -33.15 35.98 9.48
C ASP A 339 -32.14 35.24 10.38
N PHE A 340 -31.17 34.54 9.78
CA PHE A 340 -30.09 33.89 10.54
C PHE A 340 -29.15 34.90 11.19
N LEU A 341 -28.82 35.99 10.50
CA LEU A 341 -27.98 37.05 11.07
C LEU A 341 -28.69 37.77 12.23
N GLU A 342 -30.01 37.89 12.19
CA GLU A 342 -30.78 38.41 13.34
C GLU A 342 -30.67 37.49 14.56
N VAL A 343 -30.77 36.17 14.38
CA VAL A 343 -30.55 35.19 15.46
C VAL A 343 -29.13 35.30 16.02
N VAL A 344 -28.13 35.50 15.15
CA VAL A 344 -26.73 35.68 15.55
C VAL A 344 -26.54 36.94 16.41
N GLU A 345 -27.18 38.06 16.06
CA GLU A 345 -27.10 39.29 16.86
C GLU A 345 -27.81 39.13 18.21
N LYS A 346 -28.93 38.42 18.28
CA LYS A 346 -29.56 38.05 19.56
C LYS A 346 -28.60 37.25 20.44
N LEU A 347 -27.93 36.22 19.90
CA LEU A 347 -26.97 35.39 20.64
C LEU A 347 -25.79 36.21 21.17
N LYS A 348 -25.29 37.18 20.39
CA LYS A 348 -24.22 38.10 20.81
C LYS A 348 -24.71 39.02 21.93
N GLY A 349 -25.96 39.48 21.87
CA GLY A 349 -26.60 40.27 22.93
C GLY A 349 -26.79 39.52 24.26
N CYS A 350 -26.72 38.19 24.27
CA CYS A 350 -26.78 37.38 25.49
C CYS A 350 -25.44 37.30 26.26
N THR A 351 -24.40 38.01 25.83
CA THR A 351 -23.11 38.02 26.52
C THR A 351 -22.34 39.34 26.35
N ASP A 352 -21.69 39.80 27.42
CA ASP A 352 -20.79 40.97 27.37
C ASP A 352 -19.34 40.60 27.01
N SER A 353 -19.04 39.31 26.83
CA SER A 353 -17.67 38.86 26.55
C SER A 353 -17.30 39.04 25.09
N GLU A 354 -16.43 40.00 24.79
CA GLU A 354 -15.87 40.23 23.44
C GLU A 354 -15.28 38.94 22.82
N LYS A 355 -14.63 38.11 23.64
CA LYS A 355 -14.06 36.82 23.21
C LYS A 355 -15.14 35.85 22.75
N ILE A 356 -16.29 35.81 23.42
CA ILE A 356 -17.42 34.95 23.03
C ILE A 356 -18.11 35.54 21.80
N GLN A 357 -18.36 36.85 21.76
CA GLN A 357 -18.91 37.52 20.59
C GLN A 357 -18.06 37.28 19.34
N ALA A 358 -16.73 37.39 19.44
CA ALA A 358 -15.80 37.08 18.35
C ALA A 358 -15.83 35.59 17.92
N LYS A 359 -16.11 34.66 18.85
CA LYS A 359 -16.31 33.24 18.51
C LYS A 359 -17.61 33.03 17.75
N ILE A 360 -18.71 33.66 18.19
CA ILE A 360 -20.01 33.61 17.54
C ILE A 360 -19.89 34.17 16.13
N GLU A 361 -19.28 35.34 15.97
CA GLU A 361 -19.07 36.00 14.67
C GLU A 361 -18.29 35.12 13.69
N LYS A 362 -17.17 34.53 14.13
CA LYS A 362 -16.40 33.61 13.28
C LYS A 362 -17.22 32.37 12.86
N ALA A 363 -18.07 31.86 13.75
CA ALA A 363 -18.91 30.71 13.47
C ALA A 363 -20.09 31.05 12.54
N SER A 364 -20.71 32.21 12.72
CA SER A 364 -21.79 32.70 11.86
C SER A 364 -21.29 32.98 10.44
N GLN A 365 -20.08 33.52 10.30
CA GLN A 365 -19.43 33.74 9.00
C GLN A 365 -19.20 32.42 8.25
N TYR A 366 -18.76 31.37 8.95
CA TYR A 366 -18.58 30.04 8.36
C TYR A 366 -19.91 29.50 7.79
N ILE A 367 -20.97 29.44 8.61
CA ILE A 367 -22.30 28.96 8.18
C ILE A 367 -22.83 29.84 7.05
N SER A 368 -22.69 31.16 7.18
CA SER A 368 -23.11 32.14 6.17
C SER A 368 -22.41 31.96 4.82
N SER A 369 -21.13 31.57 4.82
CA SER A 369 -20.35 31.30 3.61
C SER A 369 -20.78 29.99 2.94
N ASN A 370 -21.35 29.06 3.71
CA ASN A 370 -21.83 27.75 3.28
C ASN A 370 -23.36 27.64 3.29
N TRP A 371 -24.07 28.77 3.23
CA TRP A 371 -25.51 28.86 3.53
C TRP A 371 -26.38 27.87 2.77
N MET A 372 -26.21 27.79 1.45
CA MET A 372 -27.00 26.87 0.62
C MET A 372 -26.70 25.41 0.93
N ALA A 373 -25.44 25.07 1.19
CA ALA A 373 -25.01 23.72 1.51
C ALA A 373 -25.53 23.27 2.89
N ALA A 374 -25.53 24.17 3.88
CA ALA A 374 -26.13 23.95 5.20
C ALA A 374 -27.65 23.75 5.08
N LYS A 375 -28.31 24.55 4.25
CA LYS A 375 -29.75 24.44 3.98
C LYS A 375 -30.10 23.10 3.31
N TYR A 376 -29.29 22.63 2.36
CA TYR A 376 -29.47 21.30 1.76
C TYR A 376 -29.37 20.18 2.79
N ARG A 377 -28.36 20.22 3.69
CA ARG A 377 -28.20 19.24 4.78
C ARG A 377 -29.44 19.19 5.68
N LEU A 378 -29.90 20.35 6.17
CA LEU A 378 -30.99 20.40 7.15
C LEU A 378 -32.39 20.17 6.55
N ARG A 379 -32.55 20.27 5.23
CA ARG A 379 -33.81 19.88 4.56
C ARG A 379 -34.06 18.38 4.58
N LYS A 380 -33.03 17.56 4.81
CA LYS A 380 -33.12 16.09 4.92
C LYS A 380 -33.91 15.45 3.77
N SER A 381 -33.63 15.84 2.53
CA SER A 381 -34.17 15.12 1.38
C SER A 381 -33.63 13.68 1.38
N GLU A 382 -34.47 12.70 1.05
CA GLU A 382 -34.14 11.27 1.10
C GLU A 382 -32.87 10.91 0.30
N SER A 383 -32.61 11.64 -0.80
CA SER A 383 -31.43 11.44 -1.63
C SER A 383 -30.12 11.94 -1.03
N VAL A 384 -30.15 12.74 0.05
CA VAL A 384 -28.94 13.27 0.71
C VAL A 384 -28.54 12.33 1.85
N LYS A 385 -27.42 11.62 1.66
CA LYS A 385 -26.86 10.69 2.65
C LYS A 385 -26.03 11.42 3.72
N ALA A 386 -25.88 10.79 4.88
CA ALA A 386 -25.01 11.29 5.94
C ALA A 386 -23.54 11.30 5.48
N CYS A 387 -22.76 12.20 6.05
CA CYS A 387 -21.32 12.29 5.81
C CYS A 387 -20.57 11.46 6.85
N SER A 388 -19.59 10.68 6.40
CA SER A 388 -18.76 9.83 7.27
C SER A 388 -17.27 10.21 7.21
N ALA A 389 -16.97 11.42 6.72
CA ALA A 389 -15.61 11.90 6.46
C ALA A 389 -14.69 11.83 7.68
N GLU A 390 -15.11 12.29 8.87
CA GLU A 390 -14.31 12.24 10.10
C GLU A 390 -13.81 10.81 10.43
N GLY A 391 -14.70 9.82 10.33
CA GLY A 391 -14.35 8.42 10.57
C GLY A 391 -13.36 7.90 9.52
N HIS A 392 -13.57 8.24 8.25
CA HIS A 392 -12.68 7.84 7.17
C HIS A 392 -11.33 8.56 7.23
N VAL A 393 -11.28 9.86 7.55
CA VAL A 393 -10.04 10.60 7.79
C VAL A 393 -9.25 9.94 8.91
N TYR A 394 -9.91 9.59 10.02
CA TYR A 394 -9.24 8.88 11.10
C TYR A 394 -8.69 7.53 10.66
N HIS A 395 -9.54 6.70 10.06
CA HIS A 395 -9.16 5.34 9.70
C HIS A 395 -8.15 5.32 8.58
N VAL A 396 -8.31 6.09 7.51
CA VAL A 396 -7.46 6.12 6.32
C VAL A 396 -6.19 6.93 6.53
N LEU A 397 -6.22 8.04 7.27
CA LEU A 397 -5.06 8.92 7.42
C LEU A 397 -4.59 9.04 8.86
N SER A 398 -5.41 9.60 9.75
CA SER A 398 -4.93 10.09 11.05
C SER A 398 -4.35 9.00 11.94
N SER A 399 -4.92 7.80 11.92
CA SER A 399 -4.41 6.65 12.68
C SER A 399 -2.94 6.35 12.37
N ARG A 400 -2.52 6.58 11.12
CA ARG A 400 -1.15 6.37 10.65
C ARG A 400 -0.34 7.65 10.54
N MET A 401 -0.92 8.82 10.36
CA MET A 401 -0.18 10.03 9.98
C MET A 401 -0.07 11.07 11.11
N SER A 402 -1.09 11.20 11.97
CA SER A 402 -1.17 12.31 12.94
C SER A 402 -1.37 11.88 14.40
N THR A 403 -2.06 10.76 14.65
CA THR A 403 -2.40 10.30 16.01
C THR A 403 -1.17 9.89 16.79
N GLN A 404 -0.25 9.17 16.15
CA GLN A 404 1.06 8.88 16.72
C GLN A 404 1.95 10.09 16.45
N ALA A 405 2.57 10.67 17.48
CA ALA A 405 3.38 11.89 17.39
C ALA A 405 4.59 11.72 16.44
N MET A 406 4.35 11.87 15.13
CA MET A 406 5.31 11.70 14.06
C MET A 406 5.54 13.02 13.36
N GLY A 407 6.81 13.32 13.09
CA GLY A 407 7.17 14.38 12.19
C GLY A 407 7.34 13.82 10.78
N TRP A 408 6.75 14.47 9.78
CA TRP A 408 6.87 14.09 8.37
C TRP A 408 7.72 15.10 7.59
N SER A 409 8.36 14.65 6.52
CA SER A 409 8.68 15.55 5.41
C SER A 409 7.49 15.61 4.47
N ASN A 410 7.37 16.68 3.72
CA ASN A 410 6.35 16.83 2.67
C ASN A 410 6.28 15.60 1.75
N LEU A 411 7.42 15.19 1.16
CA LEU A 411 7.52 13.98 0.33
C LEU A 411 7.07 12.70 1.06
N GLY A 412 7.50 12.51 2.30
CA GLY A 412 7.18 11.30 3.06
C GLY A 412 5.69 11.20 3.39
N ALA A 413 5.07 12.33 3.76
CA ALA A 413 3.63 12.39 3.98
C ALA A 413 2.85 12.14 2.67
N GLY A 414 3.27 12.74 1.56
CA GLY A 414 2.64 12.52 0.25
C GLY A 414 2.69 11.06 -0.22
N LYS A 415 3.85 10.41 -0.12
CA LYS A 415 4.00 8.99 -0.48
C LYS A 415 3.25 8.06 0.46
N MET A 416 3.22 8.36 1.76
CA MET A 416 2.41 7.60 2.72
C MET A 416 0.92 7.75 2.42
N ALA A 417 0.44 8.97 2.16
CA ALA A 417 -0.96 9.23 1.81
C ALA A 417 -1.41 8.40 0.59
N HIS A 418 -0.58 8.35 -0.46
CA HIS A 418 -0.84 7.55 -1.66
C HIS A 418 -0.76 6.04 -1.38
N LEU A 419 0.20 5.58 -0.56
CA LEU A 419 0.24 4.18 -0.14
C LEU A 419 -1.00 3.76 0.66
N ARG A 420 -1.53 4.66 1.50
CA ARG A 420 -2.78 4.45 2.24
C ARG A 420 -3.95 4.34 1.28
N GLU A 421 -4.08 5.23 0.30
CA GLU A 421 -5.07 5.09 -0.78
C GLU A 421 -4.98 3.73 -1.46
N TYR A 422 -3.79 3.34 -1.92
CA TYR A 422 -3.59 2.05 -2.59
C TYR A 422 -4.06 0.88 -1.73
N TYR A 423 -3.73 0.89 -0.44
CA TYR A 423 -4.17 -0.13 0.52
C TYR A 423 -5.69 -0.17 0.73
N TYR A 424 -6.34 0.98 0.94
CA TYR A 424 -7.79 1.04 1.16
C TYR A 424 -8.61 0.78 -0.11
N ASN A 425 -8.00 0.92 -1.29
CA ASN A 425 -8.55 0.50 -2.56
C ASN A 425 -8.28 -0.99 -2.90
N ASN A 426 -7.81 -1.78 -1.93
CA ASN A 426 -7.48 -3.20 -2.06
C ASN A 426 -6.38 -3.49 -3.09
N GLY A 427 -5.42 -2.57 -3.24
CA GLY A 427 -4.25 -2.78 -4.09
C GLY A 427 -3.33 -3.87 -3.54
N ASP A 428 -2.74 -4.66 -4.45
CA ASP A 428 -1.81 -5.73 -4.11
C ASP A 428 -0.38 -5.19 -3.96
N MET A 429 0.17 -5.26 -2.74
CA MET A 429 1.51 -4.77 -2.43
C MET A 429 2.62 -5.45 -3.23
N LEU A 430 2.42 -6.71 -3.63
CA LEU A 430 3.36 -7.44 -4.49
C LEU A 430 3.32 -6.90 -5.92
N GLU A 431 2.14 -6.61 -6.45
CA GLU A 431 2.01 -5.97 -7.77
C GLU A 431 2.57 -4.53 -7.74
N LEU A 432 2.38 -3.78 -6.65
CA LEU A 432 3.02 -2.48 -6.47
C LEU A 432 4.55 -2.60 -6.47
N ALA A 433 5.12 -3.61 -5.80
CA ALA A 433 6.55 -3.85 -5.78
C ALA A 433 7.10 -4.22 -7.17
N LYS A 434 6.39 -5.07 -7.93
CA LYS A 434 6.74 -5.41 -9.31
C LYS A 434 6.66 -4.19 -10.23
N PHE A 435 5.64 -3.35 -10.08
CA PHE A 435 5.49 -2.11 -10.85
C PHE A 435 6.72 -1.19 -10.72
N GLN A 436 7.31 -1.08 -9.52
CA GLN A 436 8.53 -0.27 -9.34
C GLN A 436 9.69 -0.75 -10.24
N LYS A 437 9.78 -2.06 -10.48
CA LYS A 437 10.82 -2.68 -11.30
C LYS A 437 10.59 -2.46 -12.78
N GLU A 438 9.37 -2.65 -13.26
CA GLU A 438 9.00 -2.43 -14.66
C GLU A 438 9.27 -0.99 -15.09
N GLU A 439 8.94 -0.04 -14.21
CA GLU A 439 9.18 1.36 -14.50
C GLU A 439 10.68 1.70 -14.53
N MET A 440 11.47 1.13 -13.62
CA MET A 440 12.94 1.26 -13.66
C MET A 440 13.55 0.69 -14.93
N GLN A 441 13.06 -0.46 -15.41
CA GLN A 441 13.54 -1.10 -16.63
C GLN A 441 13.16 -0.31 -17.89
N THR A 442 11.93 0.20 -17.95
CA THR A 442 11.45 1.04 -19.06
C THR A 442 12.26 2.33 -19.18
N ALA A 443 12.56 2.97 -18.05
CA ALA A 443 13.40 4.18 -18.00
C ALA A 443 14.86 3.92 -18.44
N ALA A 444 15.35 2.69 -18.32
CA ALA A 444 16.71 2.30 -18.68
C ALA A 444 16.86 1.79 -20.12
N GLY A 445 15.77 1.72 -20.92
CA GLY A 445 15.84 1.39 -22.35
C GLY A 445 16.32 -0.03 -22.65
N ALA A 446 15.89 -1.03 -21.86
CA ALA A 446 16.44 -2.39 -21.93
C ALA A 446 16.35 -3.04 -23.32
N GLU A 447 17.52 -3.29 -23.92
CA GLU A 447 17.72 -4.05 -25.16
C GLU A 447 17.27 -5.52 -25.00
N GLU A 448 16.73 -6.09 -26.08
CA GLU A 448 16.33 -7.50 -26.16
C GLU A 448 17.47 -8.43 -25.73
N VAL A 449 17.30 -9.06 -24.56
CA VAL A 449 18.22 -10.08 -24.08
C VAL A 449 18.18 -11.26 -25.06
N VAL A 450 19.33 -11.53 -25.69
CA VAL A 450 19.55 -12.63 -26.68
C VAL A 450 19.30 -14.04 -26.10
N LEU A 451 18.94 -14.16 -24.82
CA LEU A 451 18.74 -15.40 -24.09
C LEU A 451 17.30 -15.44 -23.56
N SER A 452 16.39 -16.03 -24.34
CA SER A 452 15.00 -16.21 -23.92
C SER A 452 14.87 -17.30 -22.87
N ALA A 453 13.91 -17.15 -21.95
CA ALA A 453 13.54 -18.17 -20.96
C ALA A 453 13.27 -19.54 -21.63
N SER A 454 12.74 -19.55 -22.85
CA SER A 454 12.51 -20.75 -23.65
C SER A 454 13.80 -21.54 -23.95
N ALA A 455 14.93 -20.87 -24.21
CA ALA A 455 16.20 -21.52 -24.47
C ALA A 455 16.78 -22.19 -23.21
N ILE A 456 16.55 -21.57 -22.05
CA ILE A 456 16.97 -22.12 -20.76
C ILE A 456 16.13 -23.34 -20.39
N LEU A 457 14.81 -23.26 -20.57
CA LEU A 457 13.91 -24.39 -20.37
C LEU A 457 14.24 -25.58 -21.28
N ALA A 458 14.61 -25.32 -22.55
CA ALA A 458 15.04 -26.38 -23.46
C ALA A 458 16.35 -27.05 -22.99
N SER A 459 17.28 -26.28 -22.45
CA SER A 459 18.54 -26.78 -21.86
C SER A 459 18.29 -27.58 -20.58
N GLU A 460 17.38 -27.12 -19.72
CA GLU A 460 16.96 -27.81 -18.50
C GLU A 460 16.33 -29.18 -18.83
N LYS A 461 15.43 -29.26 -19.81
CA LYS A 461 14.80 -30.54 -20.22
C LYS A 461 15.83 -31.62 -20.57
N GLY A 462 16.91 -31.24 -21.25
CA GLY A 462 18.01 -32.16 -21.57
C GLY A 462 18.72 -32.69 -20.33
N ASN A 463 18.98 -31.82 -19.35
CA ASN A 463 19.59 -32.19 -18.08
C ASN A 463 18.64 -32.99 -17.19
N ARG A 464 17.35 -32.64 -17.16
CA ARG A 464 16.31 -33.36 -16.40
C ARG A 464 16.18 -34.82 -16.83
N ASN A 465 16.23 -35.09 -18.14
CA ASN A 465 16.21 -36.46 -18.65
C ASN A 465 17.41 -37.28 -18.15
N LYS A 466 18.58 -36.65 -18.05
CA LYS A 466 19.79 -37.28 -17.49
C LYS A 466 19.66 -37.48 -15.97
N MET A 467 19.15 -36.48 -15.25
CA MET A 467 18.95 -36.53 -13.81
C MET A 467 17.87 -37.54 -13.40
N MET A 468 16.76 -37.68 -14.13
CA MET A 468 15.75 -38.71 -13.87
C MET A 468 16.33 -40.13 -13.97
N MET A 469 17.29 -40.36 -14.89
CA MET A 469 18.01 -41.64 -14.96
C MET A 469 18.95 -41.86 -13.77
N GLU A 470 19.53 -40.80 -13.20
CA GLU A 470 20.34 -40.87 -11.97
C GLU A 470 19.47 -41.00 -10.72
N TYR A 471 18.31 -40.33 -10.66
CA TYR A 471 17.34 -40.44 -9.58
C TYR A 471 16.78 -41.86 -9.45
N GLY A 472 16.64 -42.59 -10.57
CA GLY A 472 16.36 -44.03 -10.54
C GLY A 472 17.42 -44.81 -9.77
N LYS A 473 18.71 -44.46 -9.90
CA LYS A 473 19.83 -45.08 -9.18
C LYS A 473 19.87 -44.67 -7.70
N TYR A 474 19.50 -43.43 -7.37
CA TYR A 474 19.38 -42.97 -5.98
C TYR A 474 18.16 -43.55 -5.27
N SER A 475 17.03 -43.70 -5.95
CA SER A 475 15.85 -44.43 -5.48
C SER A 475 16.20 -45.89 -5.21
N GLU A 476 16.90 -46.57 -6.12
CA GLU A 476 17.44 -47.92 -5.91
C GLU A 476 18.40 -47.96 -4.70
N ARG A 477 19.28 -46.97 -4.53
CA ARG A 477 20.18 -46.89 -3.37
C ARG A 477 19.44 -46.70 -2.05
N ILE A 478 18.50 -45.75 -1.97
CA ILE A 478 17.67 -45.49 -0.79
C ILE A 478 16.85 -46.75 -0.45
N HIS A 479 16.27 -47.42 -1.44
CA HIS A 479 15.59 -48.70 -1.25
C HIS A 479 16.52 -49.85 -0.85
N SER A 480 17.80 -49.82 -1.26
CA SER A 480 18.80 -50.85 -0.91
C SER A 480 19.43 -50.67 0.48
N THR A 481 19.42 -49.47 1.05
CA THR A 481 19.94 -49.17 2.41
C THR A 481 18.88 -49.13 3.49
N LEU A 482 17.59 -49.10 3.13
CA LEU A 482 16.48 -49.33 4.05
C LEU A 482 16.47 -50.80 4.48
N SER A 483 16.51 -51.07 5.79
CA SER A 483 16.31 -52.44 6.30
C SER A 483 15.00 -53.00 5.77
N LEU A 484 14.94 -54.32 5.54
CA LEU A 484 13.76 -55.00 4.97
C LEU A 484 12.46 -54.67 5.73
N GLN A 485 12.58 -54.33 7.01
CA GLN A 485 11.49 -53.96 7.90
C GLN A 485 10.98 -52.53 7.62
N ASN A 486 11.87 -51.57 7.41
CA ASN A 486 11.52 -50.19 7.08
C ASN A 486 11.00 -50.06 5.64
N SER A 487 11.54 -50.86 4.71
CA SER A 487 11.08 -50.92 3.32
C SER A 487 9.66 -51.50 3.20
N LYS A 488 9.32 -52.51 4.03
CA LYS A 488 7.94 -53.03 4.15
C LYS A 488 6.97 -52.02 4.76
N GLN A 489 7.39 -51.25 5.77
CA GLN A 489 6.56 -50.19 6.34
C GLN A 489 6.27 -49.07 5.33
N LEU A 490 7.28 -48.61 4.59
CA LEU A 490 7.12 -47.57 3.57
C LEU A 490 6.22 -48.04 2.41
N MET A 491 6.39 -49.28 1.94
CA MET A 491 5.52 -49.88 0.92
C MET A 491 4.08 -50.09 1.41
N PHE A 492 3.89 -50.39 2.70
CA PHE A 492 2.57 -50.45 3.33
C PHE A 492 1.91 -49.06 3.42
N TYR A 493 2.67 -48.00 3.72
CA TYR A 493 2.15 -46.62 3.73
C TYR A 493 1.84 -46.06 2.33
N LEU A 494 2.62 -46.43 1.31
CA LEU A 494 2.44 -45.92 -0.06
C LEU A 494 1.36 -46.66 -0.86
N ASN A 495 1.15 -47.96 -0.60
CA ASN A 495 0.22 -48.81 -1.35
C ASN A 495 -0.94 -49.37 -0.52
N GLY A 496 -0.95 -49.13 0.79
CA GLY A 496 -2.03 -49.55 1.69
C GLY A 496 -3.22 -48.60 1.59
N LYS A 497 -4.18 -48.92 0.72
CA LYS A 497 -5.56 -48.45 0.91
C LYS A 497 -6.07 -48.98 2.26
N ILE A 498 -6.34 -48.08 3.21
CA ILE A 498 -7.68 -47.73 3.71
C ILE A 498 -7.66 -46.25 4.09
#